data_AF-A0A916ZYA7-F1
#
_entry.id   AF-A0A916ZYA7-F1
#
_cell.length_a   1.000
_cell.length_b   1.000
_cell.length_c   1.000
_cell.angle_alpha   90.00
_cell.angle_beta   90.00
_cell.angle_gamma   90.00
#
_symmetry.space_group_name_H-M   'P 1'
#
loop_
_entity.id
_entity.type
_entity.pdbx_description
1 polymer ?
#
loop_
_entity_poly.entity_id
_entity_poly.type
_entity_poly.pdbx_seq_one_letter_code
_entity_poly.pdbx_strand_id
1 'polypeptide(L)'
;MRYFIDAEFNGFGGELISLALVPEDEAAPSFYAAITCTNPQPWVAANILPALQIVPLSNAEVAHAFADFLGAANDPVIIADWPEDIAHAALLLVTGPGRMLGVPRLRFELIYIFDFDAAVTSAVPHNALHDARALRARSLEDEAG
;
A
#
# COMPACT_ATOMS: atom_id res chain seq x y z
N MET A 1 -0.28 3.05 -16.01
CA MET A 1 0.45 1.84 -15.51
C MET A 1 -0.31 1.29 -14.31
N ARG A 2 -0.48 -0.04 -14.18
CA ARG A 2 -1.12 -0.63 -13.00
C ARG A 2 -0.12 -0.87 -11.88
N TYR A 3 -0.55 -0.59 -10.65
CA TYR A 3 0.16 -0.88 -9.42
C TYR A 3 -0.75 -1.61 -8.47
N PHE A 4 -0.26 -2.65 -7.82
CA PHE A 4 -0.96 -3.41 -6.79
C PHE A 4 -0.58 -2.83 -5.43
N ILE A 5 -1.58 -2.51 -4.61
CA ILE A 5 -1.39 -1.90 -3.30
C ILE A 5 -1.60 -2.93 -2.20
N ASP A 6 -0.91 -2.71 -1.09
CA ASP A 6 -1.28 -3.24 0.21
C ASP A 6 -0.88 -2.19 1.27
N ALA A 7 -1.59 -2.18 2.39
CA ALA A 7 -1.30 -1.30 3.52
C ALA A 7 -1.40 -2.03 4.87
N GLU A 8 -0.47 -1.69 5.76
CA GLU A 8 -0.56 -2.08 7.17
C GLU A 8 -1.02 -0.90 8.01
N PHE A 9 -1.94 -1.12 8.95
CA PHE A 9 -2.53 -0.07 9.77
C PHE A 9 -2.77 -0.53 11.22
N ASN A 10 -2.91 0.43 12.13
CA ASN A 10 -2.94 0.18 13.57
C ASN A 10 -4.30 -0.35 14.07
N GLY A 11 -4.71 -1.51 13.58
CA GLY A 11 -6.04 -2.09 13.79
C GLY A 11 -7.11 -1.44 12.91
N PHE A 12 -8.32 -2.02 12.89
CA PHE A 12 -9.43 -1.57 12.05
C PHE A 12 -9.75 -0.08 12.22
N GLY A 13 -9.73 0.68 11.11
CA GLY A 13 -9.93 2.12 11.09
C GLY A 13 -8.79 2.92 11.74
N GLY A 14 -7.65 2.29 11.99
CA GLY A 14 -6.50 2.84 12.68
C GLY A 14 -5.61 3.71 11.80
N GLU A 15 -4.50 4.17 12.36
CA GLU A 15 -3.52 4.97 11.62
C GLU A 15 -2.69 4.08 10.67
N LEU A 16 -2.37 4.60 9.49
CA LEU A 16 -1.47 3.96 8.52
C LEU A 16 -0.08 3.74 9.12
N ILE A 17 0.45 2.53 8.97
CA ILE A 17 1.79 2.12 9.42
C ILE A 17 2.71 1.89 8.24
N SER A 18 2.26 1.24 7.17
CA SER A 18 3.06 1.11 5.95
C SER A 18 2.20 0.99 4.70
N LEU A 19 2.75 1.36 3.55
CA LEU A 19 2.08 1.35 2.26
C LEU A 19 3.07 0.88 1.19
N ALA A 20 2.62 0.00 0.31
CA ALA A 20 3.40 -0.42 -0.85
C ALA A 20 2.62 -0.24 -2.15
N LEU A 21 3.34 0.03 -3.26
CA LEU A 21 2.83 -0.10 -4.62
C LEU A 21 3.78 -0.96 -5.43
N VAL A 22 3.29 -2.07 -5.97
CA VAL A 22 4.06 -3.00 -6.80
C VAL A 22 3.57 -2.89 -8.24
N PRO A 23 4.41 -2.52 -9.21
CA PRO A 23 3.99 -2.37 -10.59
C PRO A 23 3.63 -3.70 -11.25
N GLU A 24 2.72 -3.66 -12.22
CA GLU A 24 2.44 -4.79 -13.10
C GLU A 24 3.70 -5.27 -13.85
N ASP A 25 4.52 -4.34 -14.35
CA ASP A 25 5.82 -4.63 -14.97
C ASP A 25 6.94 -4.66 -13.92
N GLU A 26 7.60 -5.81 -13.75
CA GLU A 26 8.69 -5.98 -12.76
C GLU A 26 9.94 -5.16 -13.08
N ALA A 27 10.08 -4.66 -14.31
CA ALA A 27 11.16 -3.75 -14.65
C ALA A 27 10.95 -2.33 -14.06
N ALA A 28 9.71 -1.99 -13.68
CA ALA A 28 9.39 -0.72 -13.04
C ALA A 28 9.65 -0.78 -11.52
N PRO A 29 9.97 0.36 -10.88
CA PRO A 29 10.23 0.39 -9.44
C PRO A 29 8.95 0.23 -8.62
N SER A 30 9.05 -0.49 -7.49
CA SER A 30 8.04 -0.47 -6.43
C SER A 30 8.19 0.74 -5.51
N PHE A 31 7.09 1.17 -4.90
CA PHE A 31 7.08 2.05 -3.73
C PHE A 31 6.92 1.21 -2.47
N TYR A 32 7.68 1.51 -1.42
CA TYR A 32 7.46 0.95 -0.09
C TYR A 32 7.95 1.93 0.98
N ALA A 33 7.09 2.30 1.92
CA ALA A 33 7.42 3.19 3.01
C ALA A 33 6.64 2.84 4.28
N ALA A 34 7.24 3.13 5.43
CA ALA A 34 6.62 2.97 6.74
C ALA A 34 6.55 4.31 7.48
N ILE A 35 5.52 4.47 8.29
CA ILE A 35 5.22 5.62 9.14
C ILE A 35 5.43 5.20 10.60
N THR A 36 6.03 6.09 11.39
CA THR A 36 6.24 5.87 12.82
C THR A 36 4.90 5.61 13.53
N CYS A 37 4.74 4.43 14.12
CA CYS A 37 3.59 4.07 14.95
C CYS A 37 3.96 4.20 16.45
N THR A 38 3.36 5.15 17.16
CA THR A 38 3.75 5.47 18.54
C THR A 38 2.98 4.67 19.59
N ASN A 39 1.73 4.28 19.30
CA ASN A 39 0.87 3.52 20.22
C ASN A 39 0.29 2.29 19.50
N PRO A 40 1.13 1.28 19.19
CA PRO A 40 0.67 0.12 18.46
C PRO A 40 -0.29 -0.72 19.31
N GLN A 41 -1.35 -1.22 18.68
CA GLN A 41 -2.17 -2.27 19.27
C GLN A 41 -1.29 -3.50 19.57
N PRO A 42 -1.63 -4.34 20.58
CA PRO A 42 -0.78 -5.46 20.96
C PRO A 42 -0.43 -6.41 19.81
N TRP A 43 -1.39 -6.69 18.94
CA TRP A 43 -1.17 -7.55 17.77
C TRP A 43 -0.27 -6.88 16.71
N VAL A 44 -0.44 -5.57 16.48
CA VAL A 44 0.40 -4.77 15.57
C VAL A 44 1.85 -4.76 16.04
N ALA A 45 2.08 -4.56 17.34
CA ALA A 45 3.41 -4.56 17.93
C ALA A 45 4.13 -5.91 17.78
N ALA A 46 3.37 -7.01 17.81
CA ALA A 46 3.92 -8.36 17.73
C ALA A 46 4.15 -8.84 16.29
N ASN A 47 3.33 -8.39 15.33
CA ASN A 47 3.32 -8.96 13.97
C ASN A 47 3.75 -7.96 12.88
N ILE A 48 3.20 -6.75 12.88
CA ILE A 48 3.45 -5.75 11.81
C ILE A 48 4.79 -5.05 12.04
N LEU A 49 5.00 -4.44 13.20
CA LEU A 49 6.19 -3.61 13.43
C LEU A 49 7.52 -4.36 13.22
N PRO A 50 7.67 -5.63 13.65
CA PRO A 50 8.88 -6.41 13.36
C PRO A 50 9.03 -6.77 11.87
N ALA A 51 7.91 -6.89 11.13
CA ALA A 51 7.90 -7.27 9.73
C ALA A 51 8.28 -6.12 8.78
N LEU A 52 8.24 -4.86 9.22
CA LEU A 52 8.51 -3.69 8.36
C LEU A 52 9.88 -3.75 7.67
N GLN A 53 10.93 -4.18 8.37
CA GLN A 53 12.31 -4.29 7.85
C GLN A 53 12.88 -3.00 7.21
N ILE A 54 12.25 -1.84 7.45
CA ILE A 54 12.69 -0.52 7.01
C ILE A 54 12.60 0.47 8.17
N VAL A 55 13.33 1.58 8.08
CA VAL A 55 13.25 2.67 9.05
C VAL A 55 11.97 3.46 8.78
N PRO A 56 11.04 3.58 9.75
CA PRO A 56 9.86 4.40 9.58
C PRO A 56 10.20 5.89 9.47
N LEU A 57 9.41 6.61 8.69
CA LEU A 57 9.49 8.05 8.50
C LEU A 57 8.31 8.74 9.21
N SER A 58 8.27 10.07 9.16
CA SER A 58 7.07 10.82 9.50
C SER A 58 5.98 10.64 8.43
N ASN A 59 4.72 10.81 8.84
CA ASN A 59 3.59 10.77 7.91
C ASN A 59 3.77 11.76 6.74
N ALA A 60 4.27 12.97 7.03
CA ALA A 60 4.51 14.00 6.02
C ALA A 60 5.60 13.59 5.01
N GLU A 61 6.69 12.97 5.45
CA GLU A 61 7.74 12.47 4.55
C GLU A 61 7.21 11.37 3.63
N VAL A 62 6.44 10.42 4.17
CA VAL A 62 5.82 9.35 3.38
C VAL A 62 4.81 9.92 2.38
N ALA A 63 4.00 10.91 2.78
CA ALA A 63 3.03 11.55 1.90
C ALA A 63 3.71 12.22 0.69
N HIS A 64 4.79 12.97 0.90
CA HIS A 64 5.54 13.59 -0.19
C HIS A 64 6.22 12.55 -1.08
N ALA A 65 6.87 11.54 -0.49
CA ALA A 65 7.49 10.47 -1.27
C ALA A 65 6.47 9.71 -2.12
N PHE A 66 5.26 9.48 -1.59
CA PHE A 66 4.17 8.84 -2.31
C PHE A 66 3.66 9.70 -3.47
N ALA A 67 3.46 11.01 -3.25
CA ALA A 67 3.05 11.93 -4.31
C ALA A 67 4.11 12.04 -5.42
N ASP A 68 5.40 12.11 -5.05
CA ASP A 68 6.52 12.14 -6.00
C ASP A 68 6.58 10.85 -6.83
N PHE A 69 6.41 9.69 -6.19
CA PHE A 69 6.33 8.39 -6.87
C PHE A 69 5.18 8.35 -7.88
N LEU A 70 3.98 8.78 -7.49
CA LEU A 70 2.83 8.87 -8.38
C LEU A 70 3.07 9.86 -9.51
N GLY A 71 3.72 11.00 -9.25
CA GLY A 71 4.07 12.02 -10.23
C GLY A 71 5.03 11.55 -11.33
N ALA A 72 5.89 10.59 -11.02
CA ALA A 72 6.74 9.92 -12.00
C ALA A 72 5.99 8.86 -12.85
N ALA A 73 4.81 8.41 -12.42
CA ALA A 73 4.05 7.39 -13.12
C ALA A 73 3.15 7.98 -14.24
N ASN A 74 3.09 7.30 -15.37
CA ASN A 74 2.19 7.67 -16.47
C ASN A 74 0.78 7.08 -16.25
N ASP A 75 -0.18 7.95 -15.89
CA ASP A 75 -1.60 7.63 -15.61
C ASP A 75 -1.75 6.37 -14.73
N PRO A 76 -1.34 6.45 -13.43
CA PRO A 76 -1.36 5.32 -12.52
C PRO A 76 -2.79 4.83 -12.23
N VAL A 77 -2.95 3.51 -12.23
CA VAL A 77 -4.13 2.79 -11.71
C VAL A 77 -3.67 1.95 -10.53
N ILE A 78 -4.22 2.21 -9.35
CA ILE A 78 -3.96 1.44 -8.14
C ILE A 78 -5.04 0.35 -8.02
N ILE A 79 -4.61 -0.89 -8.03
CA ILE A 79 -5.42 -2.11 -7.91
C ILE A 79 -5.34 -2.59 -6.47
N ALA A 80 -6.49 -2.68 -5.79
CA ALA A 80 -6.59 -3.17 -4.42
C ALA A 80 -7.62 -4.30 -4.35
N ASP A 81 -7.40 -5.28 -3.49
CA ASP A 81 -8.42 -6.26 -3.07
C ASP A 81 -9.09 -5.87 -1.74
N TRP A 82 -8.50 -4.93 -1.00
CA TRP A 82 -9.05 -4.40 0.24
C TRP A 82 -9.40 -2.89 0.16
N PRO A 83 -10.60 -2.46 0.61
CA PRO A 83 -11.03 -1.07 0.50
C PRO A 83 -10.27 -0.11 1.45
N GLU A 84 -9.75 -0.60 2.58
CA GLU A 84 -9.04 0.26 3.54
C GLU A 84 -7.67 0.72 3.00
N ASP A 85 -7.06 -0.06 2.11
CA ASP A 85 -5.82 0.33 1.43
C ASP A 85 -6.05 1.54 0.53
N ILE A 86 -7.17 1.54 -0.22
CA ILE A 86 -7.60 2.68 -1.02
C ILE A 86 -7.85 3.89 -0.11
N ALA A 87 -8.54 3.69 1.02
CA ALA A 87 -8.82 4.76 1.96
C ALA A 87 -7.52 5.37 2.52
N HIS A 88 -6.55 4.54 2.88
CA HIS A 88 -5.25 4.99 3.37
C HIS A 88 -4.41 5.70 2.31
N ALA A 89 -4.34 5.17 1.09
CA ALA A 89 -3.64 5.81 -0.02
C ALA A 89 -4.26 7.18 -0.34
N ALA A 90 -5.59 7.27 -0.38
CA ALA A 90 -6.29 8.53 -0.61
C ALA A 90 -6.08 9.53 0.54
N LEU A 91 -6.19 9.06 1.80
CA LEU A 91 -6.00 9.90 2.99
C LEU A 91 -4.57 10.41 3.13
N LEU A 92 -3.57 9.61 2.75
CA LEU A 92 -2.16 9.99 2.77
C LEU A 92 -1.88 11.23 1.90
N LEU A 93 -2.67 11.45 0.84
CA LEU A 93 -2.55 12.63 -0.01
C LEU A 93 -3.19 13.90 0.60
N VAL A 94 -4.00 13.76 1.66
CA VAL A 94 -4.67 14.89 2.34
C VAL A 94 -3.73 15.50 3.37
N THR A 95 -3.27 16.73 3.12
CA THR A 95 -2.32 17.44 4.00
C THR A 95 -2.99 18.42 4.95
N GLY A 96 -4.31 18.56 4.86
CA GLY A 96 -5.12 19.38 5.76
C GLY A 96 -6.51 19.68 5.21
N PRO A 97 -7.32 20.47 5.94
CA PRO A 97 -8.68 20.80 5.53
C PRO A 97 -8.74 21.45 4.14
N GLY A 98 -9.35 20.75 3.18
CA GLY A 98 -9.46 21.20 1.79
C GLY A 98 -8.14 21.27 1.04
N ARG A 99 -7.09 20.59 1.50
CA ARG A 99 -5.75 20.59 0.90
C ARG A 99 -5.30 19.17 0.61
N MET A 100 -4.68 18.99 -0.55
CA MET A 100 -4.03 17.74 -0.94
C MET A 100 -2.71 18.01 -1.66
N LEU A 101 -1.83 17.00 -1.68
CA LEU A 101 -0.65 17.02 -2.54
C LEU A 101 -1.07 16.97 -4.02
N GLY A 102 -0.28 17.64 -4.87
CA GLY A 102 -0.46 17.55 -6.31
C GLY A 102 -0.03 16.18 -6.83
N VAL A 103 -0.96 15.47 -7.46
CA VAL A 103 -0.71 14.17 -8.11
C VAL A 103 -1.28 14.19 -9.53
N PRO A 104 -0.79 13.35 -10.45
CA PRO A 104 -1.42 13.21 -11.76
C PRO A 104 -2.82 12.61 -11.61
N ARG A 105 -3.52 12.42 -12.73
CA ARG A 105 -4.75 11.63 -12.75
C ARG A 105 -4.45 10.27 -12.11
N LEU A 106 -5.17 9.97 -11.03
CA LEU A 106 -5.06 8.73 -10.29
C LEU A 106 -6.39 7.99 -10.38
N ARG A 107 -6.34 6.69 -10.62
CA ARG A 107 -7.50 5.81 -10.62
C ARG A 107 -7.30 4.72 -9.58
N PHE A 108 -8.39 4.35 -8.91
CA PHE A 108 -8.43 3.19 -8.03
C PHE A 108 -9.37 2.16 -8.62
N GLU A 109 -8.99 0.91 -8.55
CA GLU A 109 -9.79 -0.24 -8.96
C GLU A 109 -9.81 -1.22 -7.80
N LEU A 110 -11.00 -1.44 -7.23
CA LEU A 110 -11.21 -2.45 -6.22
C LEU A 110 -11.62 -3.74 -6.94
N ILE A 111 -10.79 -4.77 -6.80
CA ILE A 111 -11.00 -6.08 -7.40
C ILE A 111 -11.40 -7.10 -6.33
N TYR A 112 -11.96 -8.22 -6.77
CA TYR A 112 -12.20 -9.37 -5.92
C TYR A 112 -11.50 -10.57 -6.54
N ILE A 113 -10.66 -11.23 -5.75
CA ILE A 113 -9.97 -12.44 -6.16
C ILE A 113 -10.48 -13.58 -5.29
N PHE A 114 -10.99 -14.63 -5.94
CA PHE A 114 -11.47 -15.80 -5.21
C PHE A 114 -10.33 -16.54 -4.51
N ASP A 115 -10.56 -16.87 -3.22
CA ASP A 115 -9.66 -17.64 -2.36
C ASP A 115 -8.26 -17.04 -2.21
N PHE A 116 -8.17 -15.71 -2.14
CA PHE A 116 -6.93 -14.99 -1.88
C PHE A 116 -6.90 -14.42 -0.45
N ASP A 117 -5.78 -14.65 0.22
CA ASP A 117 -5.44 -14.05 1.51
C ASP A 117 -3.93 -13.77 1.51
N ALA A 118 -3.57 -12.48 1.50
CA ALA A 118 -2.17 -12.06 1.49
C ALA A 118 -1.42 -12.54 2.74
N ALA A 119 -2.08 -12.59 3.91
CA ALA A 119 -1.47 -13.04 5.16
C ALA A 119 -1.07 -14.52 5.13
N VAL A 120 -1.66 -15.32 4.23
CA VAL A 120 -1.35 -16.75 4.05
C VAL A 120 -0.37 -16.97 2.90
N THR A 121 -0.49 -16.18 1.84
CA THR A 121 0.21 -16.41 0.56
C THR A 121 1.54 -15.66 0.43
N SER A 122 1.73 -14.61 1.23
CA SER A 122 2.91 -13.77 1.20
C SER A 122 4.15 -14.47 1.79
N ALA A 123 5.31 -14.18 1.20
CA ALA A 123 6.60 -14.70 1.68
C ALA A 123 7.02 -14.10 3.03
N VAL A 124 6.55 -12.89 3.34
CA VAL A 124 6.72 -12.22 4.64
C VAL A 124 5.35 -11.66 5.01
N PRO A 125 4.50 -12.45 5.68
CA PRO A 125 3.17 -12.00 6.08
C PRO A 125 3.22 -10.70 6.89
N HIS A 126 2.21 -9.86 6.73
CA HIS A 126 2.08 -8.58 7.43
C HIS A 126 3.18 -7.57 7.06
N ASN A 127 3.67 -7.68 5.82
CA ASN A 127 4.56 -6.71 5.20
C ASN A 127 3.95 -6.27 3.88
N ALA A 128 3.51 -5.01 3.82
CA ALA A 128 2.81 -4.46 2.66
C ALA A 128 3.52 -4.67 1.32
N LEU A 129 4.85 -4.65 1.26
CA LEU A 129 5.55 -4.88 -0.01
C LEU A 129 5.44 -6.34 -0.48
N HIS A 130 5.52 -7.29 0.45
CA HIS A 130 5.37 -8.71 0.12
C HIS A 130 3.91 -9.07 -0.16
N ASP A 131 2.98 -8.46 0.57
CA ASP A 131 1.54 -8.70 0.43
C ASP A 131 1.04 -8.12 -0.91
N ALA A 132 1.47 -6.91 -1.29
CA ALA A 132 1.20 -6.34 -2.62
C ALA A 132 1.81 -7.16 -3.78
N ARG A 133 2.97 -7.81 -3.57
CA ARG A 133 3.55 -8.74 -4.56
C ARG A 133 2.71 -10.00 -4.72
N ALA A 134 2.18 -10.54 -3.62
CA ALA A 134 1.27 -11.68 -3.65
C ALA A 134 -0.03 -11.33 -4.38
N LEU A 135 -0.61 -10.15 -4.10
CA LEU A 135 -1.78 -9.63 -4.80
C LEU A 135 -1.53 -9.50 -6.30
N ARG A 136 -0.40 -8.91 -6.70
CA ARG A 136 0.01 -8.82 -8.11
C ARG A 136 0.02 -10.20 -8.76
N ALA A 137 0.77 -11.15 -8.19
CA ALA A 137 0.94 -12.47 -8.78
C ALA A 137 -0.42 -13.15 -8.99
N ARG A 138 -1.26 -13.13 -7.96
CA ARG A 138 -2.58 -13.76 -8.00
C ARG A 138 -3.53 -13.08 -8.99
N SER A 139 -3.55 -11.75 -9.06
CA SER A 139 -4.39 -11.01 -10.01
C SER A 139 -4.01 -11.31 -11.46
N LEU A 140 -2.71 -11.42 -11.77
CA LEU A 140 -2.25 -11.74 -13.12
C LEU A 140 -2.55 -13.20 -13.51
N GLU A 141 -2.52 -14.12 -12.56
CA GLU A 141 -2.96 -15.50 -12.78
C GLU A 141 -4.46 -15.59 -13.07
N ASP A 142 -5.29 -14.84 -12.33
CA ASP A 142 -6.75 -14.83 -12.50
C ASP A 142 -7.16 -14.25 -13.87
N GLU A 143 -6.48 -13.21 -14.34
CA GLU A 143 -6.71 -12.60 -15.67
C GLU A 143 -6.29 -13.49 -16.85
N ALA A 144 -5.37 -14.44 -16.62
CA ALA A 144 -4.86 -15.33 -17.65
C ALA A 144 -5.73 -16.60 -17.85
N GLY A 145 -6.66 -16.88 -16.93
CA GLY A 145 -7.56 -18.05 -16.94
C GLY A 145 -8.91 -17.77 -17.58
#